data_AF-A0A2I7M8J8-F1
#
_entry.id   AF-A0A2I7M8J8-F1
#
_cell.length_a   1.000
_cell.length_b   1.000
_cell.length_c   1.000
_cell.angle_alpha   90.00
_cell.angle_beta   90.00
_cell.angle_gamma   90.00
#
_symmetry.space_group_name_H-M   'P 1'
#
loop_
_entity.id
_entity.type
_entity.pdbx_description
1 polymer ?
#
loop_
_entity_poly.entity_id
_entity_poly.type
_entity_poly.pdbx_seq_one_letter_code
_entity_poly.pdbx_strand_id
1 'polypeptide(L)'
;ALPSKRHRDRLNGELDKLTSLLPFTEDVRARLDKLSVLRLSVGYLKVKSFFNASMKKGQNGWSSERSLMYGGNVQNALTPPTPSLASSQRTSIDGVSFSEGDLLLQALNGFVLVVTAEGYIFHTSTTIQDFLGFHQSDVIHQSVFELIHTDDQGR
;
A
#
# COMPACT_ATOMS: atom_id res chain seq x y z
N ALA A 1 -33.14 -15.92 21.80
CA ALA A 1 -32.82 -14.66 21.07
C ALA A 1 -33.33 -14.79 19.64
N LEU A 2 -34.00 -13.77 19.10
CA LEU A 2 -34.55 -13.78 17.74
C LEU A 2 -33.43 -14.14 16.72
N PRO A 3 -33.69 -14.99 15.70
CA PRO A 3 -32.70 -15.43 14.71
C PRO A 3 -31.92 -14.27 14.07
N SER A 4 -32.60 -13.14 13.85
CA SER A 4 -32.02 -11.89 13.33
C SER A 4 -30.95 -11.28 14.25
N LYS A 5 -31.14 -11.32 15.59
CA LYS A 5 -30.15 -10.80 16.56
C LYS A 5 -28.85 -11.60 16.49
N ARG A 6 -28.93 -12.94 16.50
CA ARG A 6 -27.75 -13.80 16.41
C ARG A 6 -26.99 -13.62 15.11
N HIS A 7 -27.70 -13.38 14.00
CA HIS A 7 -27.08 -13.12 12.71
C HIS A 7 -26.32 -11.79 12.71
N ARG A 8 -26.95 -10.71 13.16
CA ARG A 8 -26.31 -9.40 13.26
C ARG A 8 -25.08 -9.42 14.19
N ASP A 9 -25.18 -10.09 15.33
CA ASP A 9 -24.06 -10.17 16.29
C ASP A 9 -22.87 -10.92 15.69
N ARG A 10 -23.11 -11.96 14.87
CA ARG A 10 -22.05 -12.65 14.11
C ARG A 10 -21.40 -11.74 13.08
N LEU A 11 -22.19 -11.00 12.30
CA LEU A 11 -21.66 -10.07 11.30
C LEU A 11 -20.82 -8.96 11.93
N ASN A 12 -21.26 -8.40 13.06
CA ASN A 12 -20.47 -7.41 13.79
C ASN A 12 -19.14 -8.00 14.27
N GLY A 13 -19.14 -9.21 14.83
CA GLY A 13 -17.91 -9.87 15.27
C GLY A 13 -16.92 -10.13 14.11
N GLU A 14 -17.39 -10.47 12.91
CA GLU A 14 -16.52 -10.59 11.74
C GLU A 14 -16.01 -9.22 11.25
N LEU A 15 -16.82 -8.17 11.35
CA LEU A 15 -16.41 -6.82 11.00
C LEU A 15 -15.33 -6.27 11.95
N ASP A 16 -15.45 -6.56 13.24
CA ASP A 16 -14.44 -6.18 14.25
C ASP A 16 -13.11 -6.90 13.97
N LYS A 17 -13.17 -8.19 13.63
CA LYS A 17 -11.97 -8.94 13.17
C LYS A 17 -11.37 -8.30 11.92
N LEU A 18 -12.19 -7.97 10.92
CA LEU A 18 -11.72 -7.34 9.69
C LEU A 18 -11.04 -5.99 9.96
N THR A 19 -11.62 -5.18 10.85
CA THR A 19 -11.04 -3.92 11.30
C THR A 19 -9.66 -4.11 11.92
N SER A 20 -9.49 -5.15 12.74
CA SER A 20 -8.21 -5.46 13.39
C SER A 20 -7.10 -5.84 12.41
N LEU A 21 -7.44 -6.34 11.22
CA LEU A 21 -6.51 -6.74 10.17
C LEU A 21 -6.07 -5.59 9.26
N LEU A 22 -6.71 -4.44 9.32
CA LEU A 22 -6.34 -3.30 8.50
C LEU A 22 -4.96 -2.74 8.91
N PRO A 23 -4.15 -2.27 7.95
CA PRO A 23 -2.80 -1.76 8.19
C PRO A 23 -2.83 -0.31 8.72
N PHE A 24 -3.55 -0.09 9.81
CA PHE A 24 -3.63 1.21 10.49
C PHE A 24 -3.36 1.05 11.99
N THR A 25 -3.02 2.15 12.65
CA THR A 25 -2.87 2.18 14.11
C THR A 25 -4.20 1.91 14.81
N GLU A 26 -4.15 1.59 16.09
CA GLU A 26 -5.35 1.34 16.90
C GLU A 26 -6.28 2.56 16.95
N ASP A 27 -5.73 3.77 17.08
CA ASP A 27 -6.51 5.02 17.11
C ASP A 27 -7.33 5.22 15.83
N VAL A 28 -6.75 4.89 14.69
CA VAL A 28 -7.43 4.95 13.40
C VAL A 28 -8.50 3.88 13.32
N ARG A 29 -8.17 2.64 13.68
CA ARG A 29 -9.12 1.51 13.64
C ARG A 29 -10.33 1.74 14.54
N ALA A 30 -10.14 2.35 15.70
CA ALA A 30 -11.20 2.61 16.68
C ALA A 30 -12.26 3.63 16.20
N ARG A 31 -11.90 4.54 15.28
CA ARG A 31 -12.83 5.55 14.74
C ARG A 31 -13.51 5.15 13.42
N LEU A 32 -13.13 4.01 12.81
CA LEU A 32 -13.70 3.58 11.54
C LEU A 32 -15.15 3.13 11.72
N ASP A 33 -16.03 3.66 10.87
CA ASP A 33 -17.39 3.14 10.76
C ASP A 33 -17.45 1.89 9.87
N LYS A 34 -18.60 1.21 9.86
CA LYS A 34 -18.73 -0.08 9.17
C LYS A 34 -18.49 0.02 7.66
N LEU A 35 -18.89 1.13 7.05
CA LEU A 35 -18.72 1.37 5.63
C LEU A 35 -17.25 1.63 5.30
N SER A 36 -16.55 2.42 6.11
CA SER A 36 -15.12 2.68 5.95
C SER A 36 -14.30 1.41 6.11
N VAL A 37 -14.63 0.53 7.07
CA VAL A 37 -13.95 -0.76 7.24
C VAL A 37 -14.06 -1.60 5.97
N LEU A 38 -15.26 -1.71 5.38
CA LEU A 38 -15.46 -2.46 4.15
C LEU A 38 -14.72 -1.82 2.97
N ARG A 39 -14.85 -0.49 2.82
CA ARG A 39 -14.18 0.29 1.77
C ARG A 39 -12.68 0.10 1.82
N LEU A 40 -12.06 0.30 2.99
CA LEU A 40 -10.62 0.19 3.19
C LEU A 40 -10.13 -1.24 3.00
N SER A 41 -10.91 -2.24 3.40
CA SER A 41 -10.58 -3.65 3.21
C SER A 41 -10.53 -4.02 1.73
N VAL A 42 -11.58 -3.67 0.98
CA VAL A 42 -11.62 -3.87 -0.48
C VAL A 42 -10.49 -3.08 -1.13
N GLY A 43 -10.28 -1.84 -0.70
CA GLY A 43 -9.25 -0.97 -1.25
C GLY A 43 -7.84 -1.52 -1.08
N TYR A 44 -7.53 -1.99 0.12
CA TYR A 44 -6.25 -2.62 0.43
C TYR A 44 -6.03 -3.90 -0.38
N LEU A 45 -7.07 -4.74 -0.53
CA LEU A 45 -6.97 -5.95 -1.36
C LEU A 45 -6.70 -5.61 -2.82
N LYS A 46 -7.33 -4.58 -3.38
CA LYS A 46 -7.08 -4.13 -4.76
C LYS A 46 -5.64 -3.64 -4.93
N VAL A 47 -5.15 -2.81 -3.99
CA VAL A 47 -3.77 -2.31 -3.98
C VAL A 47 -2.78 -3.46 -3.90
N LYS A 48 -2.97 -4.36 -2.94
CA LYS A 48 -2.12 -5.53 -2.75
C LYS A 48 -2.10 -6.42 -3.99
N SER A 49 -3.26 -6.68 -4.60
CA SER A 49 -3.38 -7.47 -5.82
C SER A 49 -2.66 -6.81 -7.00
N PHE A 50 -2.84 -5.50 -7.17
CA PHE A 50 -2.22 -4.72 -8.25
C PHE A 50 -0.70 -4.74 -8.16
N PHE A 51 -0.14 -4.40 -7.00
CA PHE A 51 1.31 -4.39 -6.81
C PHE A 51 1.91 -5.80 -6.89
N ASN A 52 1.22 -6.82 -6.39
CA ASN A 52 1.68 -8.20 -6.53
C ASN A 52 1.78 -8.64 -8.00
N ALA A 53 0.78 -8.30 -8.82
CA ALA A 53 0.80 -8.57 -10.25
C ALA A 53 1.92 -7.79 -10.97
N SER A 54 2.06 -6.50 -10.67
CA SER A 54 3.07 -5.62 -11.29
C SER A 54 4.51 -6.03 -10.94
N MET A 55 4.78 -6.37 -9.67
CA MET A 55 6.13 -6.80 -9.25
C MET A 55 6.53 -8.16 -9.83
N LYS A 56 5.58 -9.10 -9.95
CA LYS A 56 5.82 -10.38 -10.65
C LYS A 56 6.13 -10.19 -12.13
N LYS A 57 5.53 -9.20 -12.78
CA LYS A 57 5.80 -8.87 -14.19
C LYS A 57 7.15 -8.17 -14.36
N GLY A 58 7.55 -7.30 -13.42
CA GLY A 58 8.83 -6.60 -13.43
C GLY A 58 10.05 -7.49 -13.21
N GLN A 59 9.90 -8.59 -12.46
CA GLN A 59 10.99 -9.56 -12.21
C GLN A 59 11.42 -10.30 -13.50
N ASN A 60 10.54 -10.38 -14.50
CA ASN A 60 10.83 -10.94 -15.82
C ASN A 60 11.25 -9.88 -16.87
N GLY A 61 11.21 -8.58 -16.55
CA GLY A 61 11.36 -7.49 -17.52
C GLY A 61 12.58 -6.58 -17.33
N TRP A 62 13.14 -6.48 -16.13
CA TRP A 62 14.31 -5.62 -15.84
C TRP A 62 15.61 -6.38 -15.59
N SER A 63 15.61 -7.70 -15.75
CA SER A 63 16.80 -8.55 -15.70
C SER A 63 17.44 -8.81 -17.07
N SER A 64 16.76 -8.51 -18.18
CA SER A 64 17.24 -8.87 -19.52
C SER A 64 18.30 -7.95 -20.14
N GLU A 65 18.57 -6.76 -19.61
CA GLU A 65 19.49 -5.82 -20.29
C GLU A 65 20.82 -5.58 -19.57
N ARG A 66 21.02 -6.11 -18.35
CA ARG A 66 22.31 -6.00 -17.65
C ARG A 66 23.31 -7.13 -17.94
N SER A 67 22.98 -8.06 -18.83
CA SER A 67 23.82 -9.25 -19.10
C SER A 67 24.81 -9.11 -20.26
N LEU A 68 24.98 -7.93 -20.88
CA LEU A 68 25.82 -7.78 -22.07
C LEU A 68 27.10 -6.95 -21.93
N MET A 69 27.56 -6.57 -20.73
CA MET A 69 28.86 -5.88 -20.60
C MET A 69 29.65 -6.29 -19.34
N TYR A 70 30.18 -7.52 -19.29
CA TYR A 70 31.52 -7.78 -18.73
C TYR A 70 31.97 -9.22 -19.07
N GLY A 71 32.85 -9.36 -20.05
CA GLY A 71 33.56 -10.60 -20.33
C GLY A 71 34.76 -10.75 -19.39
N GLY A 72 34.95 -11.94 -18.80
CA GLY A 72 36.13 -12.22 -17.96
C GLY A 72 36.03 -13.49 -17.09
N ASN A 73 36.09 -14.66 -17.74
CA ASN A 73 36.66 -15.96 -17.35
C ASN A 73 36.81 -16.47 -15.89
N VAL A 74 36.33 -17.74 -15.71
CA VAL A 74 36.83 -18.93 -14.95
C VAL A 74 36.90 -18.87 -13.41
N GLN A 75 36.51 -19.86 -12.58
CA GLN A 75 35.96 -21.23 -12.68
C GLN A 75 35.37 -21.58 -11.28
N ASN A 76 34.13 -22.08 -11.17
CA ASN A 76 33.73 -23.23 -10.31
C ASN A 76 32.21 -23.38 -10.13
N ALA A 77 31.70 -24.45 -10.75
CA ALA A 77 30.61 -25.35 -10.38
C ALA A 77 29.39 -24.87 -9.54
N LEU A 78 28.22 -24.94 -10.21
CA LEU A 78 26.97 -25.54 -9.72
C LEU A 78 26.33 -24.94 -8.46
N THR A 79 25.74 -23.74 -8.60
CA THR A 79 24.52 -23.41 -7.86
C THR A 79 23.51 -22.76 -8.81
N PRO A 80 22.26 -23.21 -8.89
CA PRO A 80 21.23 -22.49 -9.62
C PRO A 80 21.04 -21.12 -8.97
N PRO A 81 20.80 -20.03 -9.74
CA PRO A 81 20.40 -18.77 -9.16
C PRO A 81 19.04 -18.98 -8.51
N THR A 82 19.03 -19.20 -7.19
CA THR A 82 17.82 -19.04 -6.41
C THR A 82 17.36 -17.60 -6.64
N PRO A 83 16.10 -17.34 -7.00
CA PRO A 83 15.58 -15.99 -6.96
C PRO A 83 15.64 -15.58 -5.50
N SER A 84 16.64 -14.78 -5.13
CA SER A 84 16.65 -14.07 -3.87
C SER A 84 15.38 -13.23 -3.88
N LEU A 85 14.37 -13.76 -3.20
CA LEU A 85 13.15 -13.09 -2.82
C LEU A 85 13.58 -11.69 -2.40
N ALA A 86 13.19 -10.68 -3.19
CA ALA A 86 13.58 -9.28 -3.02
C ALA A 86 13.64 -8.98 -1.53
N SER A 87 14.85 -9.00 -0.99
CA SER A 87 15.08 -8.69 0.39
C SER A 87 14.53 -7.28 0.53
N SER A 88 13.48 -7.08 1.33
CA SER A 88 13.26 -5.78 1.94
C SER A 88 14.61 -5.41 2.54
N GLN A 89 15.35 -4.55 1.85
CA GLN A 89 16.72 -4.23 2.15
C GLN A 89 16.63 -3.32 3.36
N ARG A 90 16.51 -3.95 4.56
CA ARG A 90 16.52 -3.24 5.83
C ARG A 90 17.91 -2.63 5.93
N THR A 91 18.01 -1.34 5.67
CA THR A 91 19.23 -0.58 5.89
C THR A 91 19.39 -0.45 7.40
N SER A 92 20.31 -1.22 7.97
CA SER A 92 20.66 -1.14 9.38
C SER A 92 21.83 -0.16 9.55
N ILE A 93 21.57 0.99 10.14
CA ILE A 93 22.59 1.87 10.72
C ILE A 93 22.35 1.89 12.23
N ASP A 94 23.39 1.59 13.01
CA ASP A 94 23.39 1.64 14.49
C ASP A 94 22.29 0.85 15.22
N GLY A 95 21.87 -0.30 14.67
CA GLY A 95 20.88 -1.17 15.30
C GLY A 95 19.43 -0.68 15.16
N VAL A 96 19.20 0.44 14.48
CA VAL A 96 17.87 0.89 14.07
C VAL A 96 17.63 0.44 12.63
N SER A 97 16.60 -0.38 12.43
CA SER A 97 16.18 -0.78 11.08
C SER A 97 15.07 0.15 10.61
N PHE A 98 15.37 0.98 9.61
CA PHE A 98 14.37 1.80 8.94
C PHE A 98 13.84 1.05 7.72
N SER A 99 12.58 1.31 7.36
CA SER A 99 12.12 0.94 6.02
C SER A 99 12.61 2.00 5.03
N GLU A 100 13.13 1.56 3.89
CA GLU A 100 13.53 2.48 2.79
C GLU A 100 12.38 3.40 2.38
N GLY A 101 11.15 2.90 2.45
CA GLY A 101 9.93 3.67 2.17
C GLY A 101 9.74 4.86 3.11
N ASP A 102 10.02 4.69 4.41
CA ASP A 102 9.91 5.79 5.40
C ASP A 102 10.98 6.85 5.14
N LEU A 103 12.21 6.43 4.84
CA LEU A 103 13.30 7.35 4.48
C LEU A 103 12.99 8.10 3.18
N LEU A 104 12.41 7.43 2.18
CA LEU A 104 12.01 8.04 0.93
C LEU A 104 10.90 9.09 1.15
N LEU A 105 9.89 8.77 1.97
CA LEU A 105 8.84 9.71 2.31
C LEU A 105 9.37 10.88 3.13
N GLN A 106 10.34 10.66 4.01
CA GLN A 106 10.99 11.74 4.76
C GLN A 106 11.87 12.63 3.87
N ALA A 107 12.55 12.05 2.87
CA ALA A 107 13.32 12.80 1.89
C ALA A 107 12.43 13.58 0.90
N LEU A 108 11.19 13.11 0.70
CA LEU A 108 10.20 13.79 -0.11
C LEU A 108 9.58 14.96 0.67
N ASN A 109 9.81 16.19 0.22
CA ASN A 109 9.08 17.35 0.74
C ASN A 109 7.66 17.43 0.14
N GLY A 110 6.87 16.39 0.36
CA GLY A 110 5.52 16.24 -0.20
C GLY A 110 4.86 14.91 0.15
N PHE A 111 3.87 14.54 -0.65
CA PHE A 111 3.13 13.30 -0.49
C PHE A 111 3.00 12.58 -1.83
N VAL A 112 2.73 11.27 -1.74
CA VAL A 112 2.48 10.41 -2.90
C VAL A 112 0.99 10.19 -3.01
N LEU A 113 0.46 10.30 -4.23
CA LEU A 113 -0.93 10.01 -4.55
C LEU A 113 -0.99 9.14 -5.80
N VAL A 114 -1.79 8.08 -5.76
CA VAL A 114 -2.06 7.19 -6.89
C VAL A 114 -3.55 7.25 -7.16
N VAL A 115 -3.94 7.68 -8.36
CA VAL A 115 -5.34 7.87 -8.75
C VAL A 115 -5.64 6.96 -9.95
N THR A 116 -6.82 6.35 -9.96
CA THR A 116 -7.30 5.58 -11.11
C THR A 116 -7.73 6.50 -12.25
N ALA A 117 -7.89 5.96 -13.46
CA ALA A 117 -8.44 6.73 -14.58
C ALA A 117 -9.88 7.25 -14.33
N GLU A 118 -10.59 6.65 -13.39
CA GLU A 118 -11.94 7.05 -12.96
C GLU A 118 -11.92 8.17 -11.91
N GLY A 119 -10.73 8.59 -11.43
CA GLY A 119 -10.59 9.63 -10.42
C GLY A 119 -10.63 9.14 -8.98
N TYR A 120 -10.61 7.83 -8.72
CA TYR A 120 -10.56 7.31 -7.35
C TYR A 120 -9.13 7.24 -6.83
N ILE A 121 -8.93 7.68 -5.59
CA ILE A 121 -7.66 7.57 -4.88
C ILE A 121 -7.41 6.10 -4.55
N PHE A 122 -6.49 5.50 -5.30
CA PHE A 122 -6.12 4.10 -5.15
C PHE A 122 -5.18 3.88 -3.96
N HIS A 123 -4.24 4.80 -3.76
CA HIS A 123 -3.28 4.79 -2.64
C HIS A 123 -2.78 6.22 -2.37
N THR A 124 -2.43 6.52 -1.13
CA THR A 124 -1.72 7.76 -0.77
C THR A 124 -0.72 7.52 0.37
N SER A 125 0.34 8.30 0.48
CA SER A 125 1.27 8.24 1.62
C SER A 125 0.64 8.81 2.89
N THR A 126 1.16 8.44 4.06
CA THR A 126 0.74 9.00 5.35
C THR A 126 1.01 10.50 5.45
N THR A 127 2.05 10.98 4.76
CA THR A 127 2.45 12.41 4.74
C THR A 127 1.39 13.35 4.16
N ILE A 128 0.35 12.85 3.47
CA ILE A 128 -0.75 13.71 2.99
C ILE A 128 -1.42 14.50 4.13
N GLN A 129 -1.41 13.94 5.35
CA GLN A 129 -1.94 14.61 6.52
C GLN A 129 -1.13 15.85 6.90
N ASP A 130 0.18 15.84 6.69
CA ASP A 130 1.07 16.95 7.06
C ASP A 130 0.91 18.14 6.09
N PHE A 131 0.59 17.86 4.83
CA PHE A 131 0.48 18.89 3.78
C PHE A 131 -0.96 19.37 3.57
N LEU A 132 -1.95 18.48 3.63
CA LEU A 132 -3.35 18.78 3.33
C LEU A 132 -4.29 18.63 4.54
N GLY A 133 -3.82 18.08 5.67
CA GLY A 133 -4.65 17.84 6.85
C GLY A 133 -5.58 16.64 6.77
N PHE A 134 -5.62 15.93 5.64
CA PHE A 134 -6.48 14.77 5.46
C PHE A 134 -5.85 13.51 6.02
N HIS A 135 -6.63 12.73 6.76
CA HIS A 135 -6.16 11.42 7.21
C HIS A 135 -6.22 10.40 6.07
N GLN A 136 -5.17 9.59 5.94
CA GLN A 136 -5.07 8.56 4.90
C GLN A 136 -6.31 7.62 4.84
N SER A 137 -6.87 7.23 6.00
CA SER A 137 -8.07 6.38 6.07
C SER A 137 -9.31 6.99 5.42
N ASP A 138 -9.36 8.32 5.36
CA ASP A 138 -10.57 9.06 5.01
C ASP A 138 -10.61 9.30 3.50
N VAL A 139 -9.44 9.47 2.88
CA VAL A 139 -9.27 9.75 1.45
C VAL A 139 -9.07 8.51 0.58
N ILE A 140 -8.59 7.39 1.15
CA ILE A 140 -8.41 6.14 0.40
C ILE A 140 -9.76 5.66 -0.15
N HIS A 141 -9.80 5.37 -1.46
CA HIS A 141 -10.99 4.99 -2.24
C HIS A 141 -12.08 6.07 -2.31
N GLN A 142 -11.74 7.33 -2.05
CA GLN A 142 -12.59 8.47 -2.37
C GLN A 142 -12.26 9.05 -3.74
N SER A 143 -13.17 9.87 -4.24
CA SER A 143 -12.95 10.67 -5.44
C SER A 143 -11.89 11.74 -5.15
N VAL A 144 -10.87 11.85 -6.00
CA VAL A 144 -9.85 12.91 -5.90
C VAL A 144 -10.48 14.30 -6.05
N PHE A 145 -11.61 14.41 -6.74
CA PHE A 145 -12.33 15.67 -6.92
C PHE A 145 -12.87 16.22 -5.60
N GLU A 146 -13.07 15.40 -4.57
CA GLU A 146 -13.45 15.89 -3.23
C GLU A 146 -12.32 16.69 -2.55
N LEU A 147 -11.08 16.53 -3.02
CA LEU A 147 -9.90 17.24 -2.50
C LEU A 147 -9.55 18.50 -3.31
N ILE A 148 -10.16 18.69 -4.48
CA ILE A 148 -9.85 19.78 -5.40
C ILE A 148 -10.91 20.87 -5.24
N HIS A 149 -10.49 22.13 -5.17
CA HIS A 149 -11.41 23.27 -5.11
C HIS A 149 -12.31 23.30 -6.37
N THR A 150 -13.59 23.63 -6.22
CA THR A 150 -14.58 23.55 -7.32
C THR A 150 -14.20 24.37 -8.55
N ASP A 151 -13.48 25.47 -8.34
CA ASP A 151 -13.04 26.38 -9.42
C ASP A 151 -11.91 25.76 -10.26
N ASP A 152 -11.15 24.84 -9.68
CA ASP A 152 -10.01 24.17 -10.32
C ASP A 152 -10.40 22.83 -10.98
N GLN A 153 -11.64 22.37 -10.77
CA GLN A 153 -12.09 21.07 -11.28
C GLN A 153 -12.26 21.02 -12.81
N GLY A 154 -12.19 22.15 -13.50
CA GLY A 154 -12.35 22.25 -14.95
C GLY A 154 -13.79 21.93 -15.39
N ARG A 155 -14.42 22.85 -16.14
CA ARG A 155 -15.71 22.58 -16.78
C ARG A 155 -15.58 21.59 -17.92
#